data_AF-T1C7M6-F1
#
_entry.id   AF-T1C7M6-F1
#
_cell.length_a   1.000
_cell.length_b   1.000
_cell.length_c   1.000
_cell.angle_alpha   90.00
_cell.angle_beta   90.00
_cell.angle_gamma   90.00
#
_symmetry.space_group_name_H-M   'P 1'
#
loop_
_entity.id
_entity.type
_entity.pdbx_description
1 polymer ?
#
loop_
_entity_poly.entity_id
_entity_poly.type
_entity_poly.pdbx_seq_one_letter_code
_entity_poly.pdbx_strand_id
1 'polypeptide(L)'
;MAELTYAPAAQLWRINRGWRRRKDKAQLGFYINPITGAWSKQDDPSASESNDNDEALLDKVPNQRIVPFVEDHRNLLILAPLRELPIEAMATLQAALKRGIEMTFQIEESELVAEPLPTGDERRALMFYEAAEGGAGVLTRLASDPASLAQVASQALQLMHYQKPVDIWQADALQEQLDANGQRACEAGCYQCLLSYFNQPDHEHIDRHNADAIDLLVALANAQVQPLATEPTSVSERATSDAQDLIAQWLLALNVAGLRQPDATRVPVDQGAVTAAGRYQAARVLVFVHSLASERITRLTDKGWRVLDCSDPAQWVAQFATHADVFGLPAATTSGAGR
;
A
#
# COMPACT_ATOMS: atom_id res chain seq x y z
N MET A 1 -6.21 -6.15 17.75
CA MET A 1 -7.36 -5.67 16.97
C MET A 1 -7.11 -5.94 15.49
N ALA A 2 -6.14 -5.27 14.88
CA ALA A 2 -5.62 -5.62 13.55
C ALA A 2 -4.15 -5.19 13.43
N GLU A 3 -3.45 -5.76 12.46
CA GLU A 3 -2.13 -5.32 12.03
C GLU A 3 -2.25 -4.51 10.74
N LEU A 4 -1.39 -3.50 10.61
CA LEU A 4 -1.28 -2.67 9.42
C LEU A 4 0.10 -2.86 8.79
N THR A 5 0.14 -3.22 7.52
CA THR A 5 1.39 -3.24 6.73
C THR A 5 1.30 -2.16 5.66
N TYR A 6 2.10 -1.11 5.80
CA TYR A 6 2.23 -0.07 4.79
C TYR A 6 3.44 -0.33 3.90
N ALA A 7 3.22 -0.37 2.58
CA ALA A 7 4.24 -0.58 1.58
C ALA A 7 4.22 0.59 0.57
N PRO A 8 5.11 1.58 0.72
CA PRO A 8 5.21 2.67 -0.25
C PRO A 8 5.81 2.15 -1.57
N ALA A 9 5.24 2.58 -2.69
CA ALA A 9 5.68 2.17 -4.04
C ALA A 9 5.88 0.65 -4.21
N ALA A 10 4.96 -0.16 -3.69
CA ALA A 10 4.95 -1.61 -3.86
C ALA A 10 4.71 -1.97 -5.33
N GLN A 11 5.42 -2.99 -5.83
CA GLN A 11 5.21 -3.55 -7.17
C GLN A 11 3.96 -4.44 -7.16
N LEU A 12 2.97 -4.12 -7.99
CA LEU A 12 1.74 -4.89 -8.15
C LEU A 12 1.70 -5.54 -9.53
N TRP A 13 1.31 -6.81 -9.56
CA TRP A 13 1.01 -7.53 -10.79
C TRP A 13 -0.48 -7.84 -10.84
N ARG A 14 -1.16 -7.36 -11.87
CA ARG A 14 -2.54 -7.75 -12.15
C ARG A 14 -2.55 -8.76 -13.29
N ILE A 15 -2.76 -10.02 -12.94
CA ILE A 15 -2.71 -11.16 -13.87
C ILE A 15 -4.14 -11.53 -14.28
N ASN A 16 -4.44 -11.42 -15.57
CA ASN A 16 -5.72 -11.90 -16.09
C ASN A 16 -5.64 -13.40 -16.37
N ARG A 17 -6.19 -14.17 -15.44
CA ARG A 17 -6.11 -15.63 -15.40
C ARG A 17 -7.07 -16.36 -16.35
N GLY A 18 -7.99 -15.65 -17.02
CA GLY A 18 -9.01 -16.25 -17.88
C GLY A 18 -10.43 -15.89 -17.42
N TRP A 19 -11.42 -16.31 -18.22
CA TRP A 19 -12.85 -16.03 -17.96
C TRP A 19 -13.31 -16.52 -16.57
N ARG A 20 -14.15 -15.73 -15.88
CA ARG A 20 -14.70 -16.10 -14.55
C ARG A 20 -15.56 -17.36 -14.63
N ARG A 21 -16.32 -17.57 -15.70
CA ARG A 21 -17.24 -18.71 -15.92
C ARG A 21 -16.65 -19.86 -16.75
N ARG A 22 -15.33 -19.94 -16.89
CA ARG A 22 -14.68 -21.04 -17.64
C ARG A 22 -14.94 -22.42 -17.03
N LYS A 23 -14.98 -23.44 -17.89
CA LYS A 23 -15.22 -24.85 -17.52
C LYS A 23 -14.11 -25.43 -16.63
N ASP A 24 -12.85 -25.25 -17.03
CA ASP A 24 -11.69 -25.70 -16.25
C ASP A 24 -10.98 -24.50 -15.60
N LYS A 25 -10.94 -24.47 -14.26
CA LYS A 25 -10.29 -23.40 -13.49
C LYS A 25 -8.76 -23.53 -13.46
N ALA A 26 -8.21 -24.73 -13.67
CA ALA A 26 -6.77 -24.97 -13.69
C ALA A 26 -6.14 -24.48 -15.01
N GLN A 27 -6.92 -24.48 -16.09
CA GLN A 27 -6.52 -23.86 -17.35
C GLN A 27 -6.57 -22.33 -17.26
N LEU A 28 -5.39 -21.71 -17.34
CA LEU A 28 -5.22 -20.26 -17.27
C LEU A 28 -4.89 -19.66 -18.65
N GLY A 29 -5.29 -18.40 -18.82
CA GLY A 29 -4.94 -17.58 -19.97
C GLY A 29 -5.95 -17.63 -21.11
N PHE A 30 -5.52 -17.10 -22.24
CA PHE A 30 -6.32 -16.93 -23.46
C PHE A 30 -5.48 -17.36 -24.66
N TYR A 31 -6.16 -17.78 -25.71
CA TYR A 31 -5.52 -18.15 -26.97
C TYR A 31 -5.38 -16.91 -27.86
N ILE A 32 -4.19 -16.71 -28.42
CA ILE A 32 -3.89 -15.64 -29.37
C ILE A 32 -3.13 -16.21 -30.57
N ASN A 33 -3.46 -15.75 -31.76
CA ASN A 33 -2.65 -16.04 -32.94
C ASN A 33 -1.37 -15.17 -32.88
N PRO A 34 -0.17 -15.77 -32.81
CA PRO A 34 1.06 -15.00 -32.62
C PRO A 34 1.49 -14.19 -33.85
N ILE A 35 0.94 -14.49 -35.03
CA ILE A 35 1.23 -13.77 -36.28
C ILE A 35 0.29 -12.57 -36.43
N THR A 36 -1.01 -12.77 -36.21
CA THR A 36 -2.04 -11.74 -36.47
C THR A 36 -2.34 -10.89 -35.23
N GLY A 37 -2.02 -11.38 -34.03
CA GLY A 37 -2.41 -10.76 -32.76
C GLY A 37 -3.91 -10.92 -32.44
N ALA A 38 -4.65 -11.70 -33.23
CA ALA A 38 -6.07 -11.93 -33.00
C ALA A 38 -6.31 -12.85 -31.79
N TRP A 39 -7.16 -12.42 -30.86
CA TRP A 39 -7.62 -13.25 -29.76
C TRP A 39 -8.58 -14.32 -30.30
N SER A 40 -8.28 -15.59 -30.01
CA SER A 40 -9.15 -16.69 -30.38
C SER A 40 -10.36 -16.76 -29.45
N LYS A 41 -11.53 -17.07 -30.02
CA LYS A 41 -12.75 -17.39 -29.27
C LYS A 41 -12.72 -18.79 -28.65
N GLN A 42 -11.63 -19.54 -28.85
CA GLN A 42 -11.42 -20.81 -28.19
C GLN A 42 -11.55 -20.62 -26.66
N ASP A 43 -12.42 -21.43 -26.05
CA ASP A 43 -12.78 -21.39 -24.63
C ASP A 43 -13.53 -20.14 -24.15
N ASP A 44 -14.03 -19.29 -25.06
CA ASP A 44 -14.97 -18.21 -24.72
C ASP A 44 -16.35 -18.83 -24.39
N PRO A 45 -16.84 -18.69 -23.14
CA PRO A 45 -18.11 -19.26 -22.72
C PRO A 45 -19.35 -18.59 -23.37
N SER A 46 -19.17 -17.47 -24.08
CA SER A 46 -20.21 -16.71 -24.77
C SER A 46 -20.17 -16.82 -26.30
N ALA A 47 -19.16 -17.48 -26.86
CA ALA A 47 -19.06 -17.67 -28.29
C ALA A 47 -20.10 -18.68 -28.78
N SER A 48 -20.95 -18.27 -29.73
CA SER A 48 -21.72 -19.21 -30.54
C SER A 48 -20.75 -20.04 -31.38
N GLU A 49 -21.03 -21.34 -31.56
CA GLU A 49 -20.35 -22.19 -32.56
C GLU A 49 -20.76 -21.77 -33.98
N SER A 50 -20.46 -20.53 -34.36
CA SER A 50 -20.53 -20.07 -35.73
C SER A 50 -19.19 -20.39 -36.38
N ASN A 51 -19.20 -21.38 -37.26
CA ASN A 51 -18.11 -21.72 -38.18
C ASN A 51 -17.95 -20.61 -39.23
N ASP A 52 -17.54 -19.41 -38.82
CA ASP A 52 -17.10 -18.38 -39.76
C ASP A 52 -15.73 -18.78 -40.29
N ASN A 53 -15.77 -19.41 -41.46
CA ASN A 53 -14.66 -19.91 -42.28
C ASN A 53 -13.80 -18.78 -42.91
N ASP A 54 -13.74 -17.60 -42.29
CA ASP A 54 -13.04 -16.43 -42.84
C ASP A 54 -11.53 -16.38 -42.48
N GLU A 55 -11.01 -17.34 -41.69
CA GLU A 55 -9.58 -17.43 -41.32
C GLU A 55 -8.72 -18.31 -42.24
N ALA A 56 -9.27 -18.82 -43.35
CA ALA A 56 -8.66 -19.87 -44.19
C ALA A 56 -7.36 -19.52 -44.93
N LEU A 57 -6.76 -18.33 -44.73
CA LEU A 57 -5.49 -17.93 -45.37
C LEU A 57 -4.37 -17.56 -44.38
N LEU A 58 -4.62 -17.51 -43.07
CA LEU A 58 -3.61 -17.20 -42.04
C LEU A 58 -3.36 -18.36 -41.04
N ASP A 59 -4.05 -19.49 -41.24
CA ASP A 59 -4.13 -20.68 -40.37
C ASP A 59 -2.89 -21.59 -40.28
N LYS A 60 -1.70 -21.16 -40.73
CA LYS A 60 -0.51 -22.05 -40.67
C LYS A 60 0.17 -22.10 -39.30
N VAL A 61 -0.13 -21.17 -38.40
CA VAL A 61 0.52 -21.10 -37.08
C VAL A 61 -0.52 -21.34 -35.99
N PRO A 62 -0.34 -22.35 -35.12
CA PRO A 62 -1.30 -22.65 -34.08
C PRO A 62 -1.38 -21.52 -33.06
N ASN A 63 -2.60 -21.25 -32.57
CA ASN A 63 -2.82 -20.30 -31.50
C ASN A 63 -2.01 -20.68 -30.25
N GLN A 64 -1.42 -19.68 -29.62
CA GLN A 64 -0.63 -19.83 -28.41
C GLN A 64 -1.44 -19.38 -27.20
N ARG A 65 -1.28 -20.09 -26.08
CA ARG A 65 -1.94 -19.71 -24.84
C ARG A 65 -1.04 -18.78 -24.03
N ILE A 66 -1.54 -17.59 -23.73
CA ILE A 66 -0.82 -16.58 -22.96
C ILE A 66 -1.65 -16.15 -21.74
N VAL A 67 -0.97 -15.72 -20.67
CA VAL A 67 -1.60 -15.13 -19.50
C VAL A 67 -1.19 -13.66 -19.45
N PRO A 68 -2.03 -12.73 -19.92
CA PRO A 68 -1.68 -11.32 -19.91
C PRO A 68 -1.62 -10.80 -18.47
N PHE A 69 -0.65 -9.96 -18.21
CA PHE A 69 -0.50 -9.26 -16.94
C PHE A 69 -0.08 -7.82 -17.19
N VAL A 70 -0.38 -6.96 -16.22
CA VAL A 70 0.18 -5.62 -16.14
C VAL A 70 0.95 -5.50 -14.84
N GLU A 71 2.01 -4.71 -14.88
CA GLU A 71 2.84 -4.38 -13.73
C GLU A 71 2.71 -2.89 -13.43
N ASP A 72 2.65 -2.56 -12.16
CA ASP A 72 2.61 -1.18 -11.70
C ASP A 72 3.29 -1.00 -10.35
N HIS A 73 3.56 0.25 -9.94
CA HIS A 73 4.04 0.59 -8.60
C HIS A 73 3.05 1.53 -7.92
N ARG A 74 2.51 1.15 -6.75
CA ARG A 74 1.57 1.97 -5.99
C ARG A 74 1.81 1.90 -4.48
N ASN A 75 1.36 2.93 -3.78
CA ASN A 75 1.29 2.88 -2.32
C ASN A 75 0.17 1.92 -1.90
N LEU A 76 0.48 1.06 -0.94
CA LEU A 76 -0.39 -0.03 -0.53
C LEU A 76 -0.44 -0.13 1.00
N LEU A 77 -1.62 -0.42 1.52
CA LEU A 77 -1.86 -0.67 2.94
C LEU A 77 -2.63 -1.98 3.09
N ILE A 78 -2.12 -2.91 3.88
CA ILE A 78 -2.84 -4.14 4.23
C ILE A 78 -3.32 -4.02 5.67
N LEU A 79 -4.61 -4.25 5.90
CA LEU A 79 -5.20 -4.43 7.23
C LEU A 79 -5.52 -5.91 7.43
N ALA A 80 -4.90 -6.53 8.42
CA ALA A 80 -5.13 -7.93 8.80
C ALA A 80 -5.70 -8.00 10.22
N PRO A 81 -6.97 -8.40 10.40
CA PRO A 81 -7.52 -8.66 11.74
C PRO A 81 -6.70 -9.74 12.46
N LEU A 82 -6.51 -9.59 13.78
CA LEU A 82 -5.75 -10.58 14.57
C LEU A 82 -6.52 -11.90 14.78
N ARG A 83 -7.85 -11.84 14.64
CA ARG A 83 -8.73 -13.01 14.72
C ARG A 83 -9.31 -13.26 13.33
N GLU A 84 -9.53 -14.53 13.00
CA GLU A 84 -10.29 -14.87 11.80
C GLU A 84 -11.72 -14.34 11.93
N LEU A 85 -12.22 -13.78 10.83
CA LEU A 85 -13.55 -13.22 10.72
C LEU A 85 -14.29 -13.93 9.59
N PRO A 86 -15.62 -14.09 9.70
CA PRO A 86 -16.42 -14.67 8.62
C PRO A 86 -16.40 -13.78 7.37
N ILE A 87 -16.72 -14.37 6.22
CA ILE A 87 -16.68 -13.68 4.93
C ILE A 87 -17.57 -12.44 4.90
N GLU A 88 -18.74 -12.50 5.53
CA GLU A 88 -19.69 -11.40 5.63
C GLU A 88 -19.11 -10.23 6.42
N ALA A 89 -18.42 -10.52 7.53
CA ALA A 89 -17.75 -9.50 8.32
C ALA A 89 -16.62 -8.84 7.52
N MET A 90 -15.79 -9.63 6.83
CA MET A 90 -14.69 -9.10 6.02
C MET A 90 -15.16 -8.29 4.81
N ALA A 91 -16.21 -8.73 4.11
CA ALA A 91 -16.82 -7.99 3.00
C ALA A 91 -17.41 -6.66 3.48
N THR A 92 -18.12 -6.69 4.62
CA THR A 92 -18.66 -5.48 5.26
C THR A 92 -17.55 -4.53 5.68
N LEU A 93 -16.48 -5.03 6.31
CA LEU A 93 -15.32 -4.23 6.72
C LEU A 93 -14.61 -3.60 5.52
N GLN A 94 -14.43 -4.35 4.43
CA GLN A 94 -13.82 -3.84 3.20
C GLN A 94 -14.61 -2.66 2.64
N ALA A 95 -15.93 -2.82 2.51
CA ALA A 95 -16.81 -1.76 2.04
C ALA A 95 -16.80 -0.55 2.99
N ALA A 96 -16.96 -0.78 4.30
CA ALA A 96 -17.04 0.25 5.32
C ALA A 96 -15.76 1.06 5.42
N LEU A 97 -14.59 0.42 5.48
CA LEU A 97 -13.31 1.09 5.56
C LEU A 97 -12.97 1.83 4.27
N LYS A 98 -13.21 1.24 3.08
CA LYS A 98 -12.98 1.93 1.80
C LYS A 98 -13.79 3.23 1.74
N ARG A 99 -15.10 3.14 2.01
CA ARG A 99 -16.01 4.30 2.06
C ARG A 99 -15.62 5.29 3.15
N GLY A 100 -15.19 4.81 4.31
CA GLY A 100 -14.68 5.64 5.41
C GLY A 100 -13.45 6.45 5.01
N ILE A 101 -12.49 5.85 4.29
CA ILE A 101 -11.29 6.52 3.77
C ILE A 101 -11.69 7.59 2.76
N GLU A 102 -12.54 7.24 1.79
CA GLU A 102 -13.06 8.17 0.77
C GLU A 102 -13.68 9.41 1.40
N MET A 103 -14.56 9.24 2.38
CA MET A 103 -15.27 10.35 3.01
C MET A 103 -14.38 11.16 3.95
N THR A 104 -13.46 10.52 4.65
CA THR A 104 -12.55 11.22 5.59
C THR A 104 -11.55 12.10 4.85
N PHE A 105 -11.02 11.61 3.73
CA PHE A 105 -9.99 12.33 2.95
C PHE A 105 -10.53 13.02 1.70
N GLN A 106 -11.84 12.92 1.44
CA GLN A 106 -12.53 13.55 0.32
C GLN A 106 -11.92 13.17 -1.04
N ILE A 107 -11.62 11.88 -1.22
CA ILE A 107 -11.12 11.33 -2.48
C ILE A 107 -12.23 10.60 -3.23
N GLU A 108 -12.08 10.47 -4.54
CA GLU A 108 -13.04 9.75 -5.38
C GLU A 108 -12.91 8.23 -5.20
N GLU A 109 -14.02 7.50 -5.45
CA GLU A 109 -14.04 6.04 -5.37
C GLU A 109 -13.00 5.38 -6.29
N SER A 110 -12.68 6.03 -7.41
CA SER A 110 -11.72 5.61 -8.43
C SER A 110 -10.26 5.76 -7.99
N GLU A 111 -9.98 6.60 -6.98
CA GLU A 111 -8.62 6.90 -6.52
C GLU A 111 -8.10 5.87 -5.50
N LEU A 112 -9.00 5.08 -4.89
CA LEU A 112 -8.66 4.05 -3.93
C LEU A 112 -9.33 2.73 -4.30
N VAL A 113 -8.53 1.69 -4.47
CA VAL A 113 -9.01 0.33 -4.68
C VAL A 113 -8.89 -0.45 -3.38
N ALA A 114 -9.87 -1.32 -3.11
CA ALA A 114 -9.85 -2.27 -2.00
C ALA A 114 -10.06 -3.69 -2.55
N GLU A 115 -9.17 -4.60 -2.21
CA GLU A 115 -9.19 -5.99 -2.65
C GLU A 115 -9.01 -6.93 -1.45
N PRO A 116 -9.77 -8.04 -1.37
CA PRO A 116 -9.56 -9.05 -0.34
C PRO A 116 -8.33 -9.90 -0.64
N LEU A 117 -7.61 -10.30 0.40
CA LEU A 117 -6.48 -11.22 0.32
C LEU A 117 -6.73 -12.52 1.12
N PRO A 118 -6.31 -13.70 0.61
CA PRO A 118 -5.76 -13.90 -0.74
C PRO A 118 -6.80 -13.87 -1.86
N THR A 119 -8.09 -14.14 -1.56
CA THR A 119 -9.15 -14.21 -2.58
C THR A 119 -10.47 -13.65 -2.05
N GLY A 120 -11.45 -13.44 -2.93
CA GLY A 120 -12.80 -13.00 -2.53
C GLY A 120 -13.55 -13.98 -1.64
N ASP A 121 -13.27 -15.28 -1.77
CA ASP A 121 -13.95 -16.35 -1.02
C ASP A 121 -13.19 -16.72 0.27
N GLU A 122 -11.94 -16.28 0.40
CA GLU A 122 -11.07 -16.49 1.57
C GLU A 122 -10.42 -15.16 1.93
N ARG A 123 -11.10 -14.38 2.77
CA ARG A 123 -10.69 -13.02 3.16
C ARG A 123 -9.99 -13.04 4.50
N ARG A 124 -8.66 -13.06 4.48
CA ARG A 124 -7.80 -13.02 5.67
C ARG A 124 -7.26 -11.62 5.95
N ALA A 125 -7.13 -10.81 4.92
CA ALA A 125 -6.73 -9.41 5.03
C ALA A 125 -7.39 -8.56 3.95
N LEU A 126 -7.37 -7.25 4.15
CA LEU A 126 -7.89 -6.25 3.22
C LEU A 126 -6.74 -5.41 2.69
N MET A 127 -6.55 -5.40 1.38
CA MET A 127 -5.52 -4.63 0.71
C MET A 127 -6.13 -3.39 0.08
N PHE A 128 -5.61 -2.23 0.45
CA PHE A 128 -5.94 -0.95 -0.14
C PHE A 128 -4.75 -0.46 -0.97
N TYR A 129 -4.99 0.04 -2.18
CA TYR A 129 -3.94 0.71 -2.95
C TYR A 129 -4.48 1.95 -3.66
N GLU A 130 -3.64 2.98 -3.74
CA GLU A 130 -3.95 4.23 -4.44
C GLU A 130 -3.89 3.96 -5.95
N ALA A 131 -4.97 4.22 -6.69
CA ALA A 131 -5.02 3.96 -8.13
C ALA A 131 -4.51 5.14 -8.96
N ALA A 132 -4.66 6.38 -8.45
CA ALA A 132 -4.23 7.60 -9.10
C ALA A 132 -2.70 7.64 -9.30
N GLU A 133 -2.27 8.11 -10.47
CA GLU A 133 -0.86 8.37 -10.77
C GLU A 133 -0.33 9.45 -9.83
N GLY A 134 0.73 9.14 -9.06
CA GLY A 134 1.28 10.02 -8.02
C GLY A 134 0.75 9.78 -6.60
N GLY A 135 -0.34 9.04 -6.45
CA GLY A 135 -0.92 8.66 -5.15
C GLY A 135 -1.62 9.81 -4.41
N ALA A 136 -2.73 9.52 -3.75
CA ALA A 136 -3.47 10.51 -2.95
C ALA A 136 -2.80 10.81 -1.59
N GLY A 137 -1.80 10.01 -1.19
CA GLY A 137 -1.11 10.14 0.09
C GLY A 137 -1.94 9.72 1.30
N VAL A 138 -3.18 9.26 1.10
CA VAL A 138 -4.11 8.87 2.15
C VAL A 138 -3.63 7.64 2.91
N LEU A 139 -3.00 6.68 2.22
CA LEU A 139 -2.49 5.46 2.86
C LEU A 139 -1.25 5.75 3.71
N THR A 140 -0.39 6.68 3.27
CA THR A 140 0.75 7.15 4.08
C THR A 140 0.26 7.78 5.38
N ARG A 141 -0.81 8.58 5.30
CA ARG A 141 -1.39 9.25 6.46
C ARG A 141 -2.02 8.26 7.44
N LEU A 142 -2.76 7.26 6.94
CA LEU A 142 -3.29 6.18 7.79
C LEU A 142 -2.21 5.42 8.55
N ALA A 143 -1.03 5.25 7.94
CA ALA A 143 0.09 4.54 8.55
C ALA A 143 0.90 5.41 9.53
N SER A 144 0.97 6.72 9.31
CA SER A 144 1.88 7.63 10.04
C SER A 144 1.21 8.50 11.09
N ASP A 145 -0.08 8.84 10.94
CA ASP A 145 -0.85 9.59 11.92
C ASP A 145 -1.62 8.62 12.84
N PRO A 146 -1.28 8.56 14.15
CA PRO A 146 -1.91 7.65 15.10
C PRO A 146 -3.43 7.73 15.14
N ALA A 147 -4.02 8.90 14.88
CA ALA A 147 -5.47 9.10 14.97
C ALA A 147 -6.23 8.87 13.65
N SER A 148 -5.53 8.81 12.52
CA SER A 148 -6.18 8.82 11.19
C SER A 148 -7.06 7.58 10.95
N LEU A 149 -6.61 6.39 11.38
CA LEU A 149 -7.44 5.17 11.22
C LEU A 149 -8.71 5.22 12.10
N ALA A 150 -8.61 5.79 13.30
CA ALA A 150 -9.77 5.97 14.17
C ALA A 150 -10.79 6.94 13.58
N GLN A 151 -10.33 8.02 12.94
CA GLN A 151 -11.20 8.93 12.20
C GLN A 151 -11.93 8.21 11.06
N VAL A 152 -11.21 7.40 10.28
CA VAL A 152 -11.79 6.60 9.20
C VAL A 152 -12.85 5.62 9.71
N ALA A 153 -12.56 4.87 10.78
CA ALA A 153 -13.51 3.90 11.34
C ALA A 153 -14.74 4.59 11.95
N SER A 154 -14.55 5.73 12.62
CA SER A 154 -15.64 6.58 13.12
C SER A 154 -16.50 7.13 11.98
N GLN A 155 -15.88 7.52 10.85
CA GLN A 155 -16.61 7.96 9.66
C GLN A 155 -17.36 6.80 9.00
N ALA A 156 -16.78 5.60 8.95
CA ALA A 156 -17.42 4.39 8.44
C ALA A 156 -18.68 4.03 9.25
N LEU A 157 -18.61 4.06 10.59
CA LEU A 157 -19.78 3.83 11.45
C LEU A 157 -20.89 4.87 11.22
N GLN A 158 -20.53 6.14 11.05
CA GLN A 158 -21.50 7.18 10.69
C GLN A 158 -22.14 6.93 9.32
N LEU A 159 -21.36 6.51 8.32
CA LEU A 159 -21.88 6.14 6.99
C LEU A 159 -22.83 4.94 7.06
N MET A 160 -22.59 4.01 7.98
CA MET A 160 -23.48 2.88 8.29
C MET A 160 -24.75 3.31 9.06
N HIS A 161 -25.06 4.61 9.10
CA HIS A 161 -26.21 5.21 9.77
C HIS A 161 -26.18 5.11 11.29
N TYR A 162 -25.00 5.03 11.92
CA TYR A 162 -24.90 5.17 13.38
C TYR A 162 -24.67 6.61 13.79
N GLN A 163 -25.28 7.01 14.91
CA GLN A 163 -25.07 8.31 15.51
C GLN A 163 -23.69 8.34 16.17
N LYS A 164 -22.91 9.37 15.86
CA LYS A 164 -21.61 9.57 16.50
C LYS A 164 -21.82 9.90 17.99
N PRO A 165 -21.22 9.13 18.92
CA PRO A 165 -21.29 9.44 20.35
C PRO A 165 -20.46 10.69 20.68
N VAL A 166 -20.72 11.28 21.85
CA VAL A 166 -19.95 12.43 22.37
C VAL A 166 -18.52 12.01 22.77
N ASP A 167 -18.39 10.83 23.39
CA ASP A 167 -17.13 10.32 23.92
C ASP A 167 -16.55 9.22 23.02
N ILE A 168 -16.67 7.96 23.44
CA ILE A 168 -16.12 6.78 22.76
C ILE A 168 -17.22 5.97 22.09
N TRP A 169 -16.85 5.25 21.03
CA TRP A 169 -17.73 4.26 20.42
C TRP A 169 -17.86 3.02 21.32
N GLN A 170 -19.08 2.51 21.47
CA GLN A 170 -19.39 1.30 22.25
C GLN A 170 -20.36 0.45 21.45
N ALA A 171 -20.01 -0.81 21.19
CA ALA A 171 -20.77 -1.69 20.30
C ALA A 171 -22.18 -2.01 20.84
N ASP A 172 -22.31 -2.13 22.16
CA ASP A 172 -23.56 -2.39 22.87
C ASP A 172 -24.45 -1.14 23.07
N ALA A 173 -23.92 0.05 22.79
CA ALA A 173 -24.62 1.33 22.92
C ALA A 173 -24.79 2.08 21.58
N LEU A 174 -24.62 1.41 20.45
CA LEU A 174 -24.82 2.01 19.13
C LEU A 174 -26.27 2.45 18.94
N GLN A 175 -26.45 3.70 18.52
CA GLN A 175 -27.75 4.26 18.19
C GLN A 175 -27.84 4.49 16.68
N GLU A 176 -28.88 3.96 16.04
CA GLU A 176 -29.13 4.20 14.63
C GLU A 176 -29.72 5.60 14.39
N GLN A 177 -29.38 6.19 13.26
CA GLN A 177 -30.06 7.34 12.71
C GLN A 177 -31.40 6.89 12.13
N LEU A 178 -32.47 7.48 12.63
CA LEU A 178 -33.83 7.25 12.15
C LEU A 178 -34.28 8.46 11.35
N ASP A 179 -35.13 8.22 10.35
CA ASP A 179 -35.78 9.29 9.61
C ASP A 179 -36.87 9.99 10.44
N ALA A 180 -37.54 10.98 9.84
CA ALA A 180 -38.61 11.73 10.50
C ALA A 180 -39.81 10.86 10.96
N ASN A 181 -39.95 9.64 10.41
CA ASN A 181 -41.00 8.69 10.74
C ASN A 181 -40.53 7.61 11.74
N GLY A 182 -39.28 7.70 12.23
CA GLY A 182 -38.69 6.70 13.11
C GLY A 182 -38.26 5.42 12.40
N GLN A 183 -38.12 5.44 11.07
CA GLN A 183 -37.69 4.29 10.27
C GLN A 183 -36.18 4.29 10.04
N ARG A 184 -35.62 3.09 9.86
CA ARG A 184 -34.21 2.90 9.52
C ARG A 184 -33.95 3.34 8.09
N ALA A 185 -32.77 3.90 7.83
CA ALA A 185 -32.38 4.34 6.50
C ALA A 185 -32.16 3.18 5.50
N CYS A 186 -31.67 2.03 5.97
CA CYS A 186 -31.61 0.78 5.21
C CYS A 186 -31.55 -0.45 6.13
N GLU A 187 -31.73 -1.64 5.57
CA GLU A 187 -31.57 -2.92 6.28
C GLU A 187 -30.08 -3.30 6.33
N ALA A 188 -29.60 -4.17 5.43
CA ALA A 188 -28.21 -4.65 5.39
C ALA A 188 -27.22 -3.65 4.75
N GLY A 189 -27.67 -2.86 3.79
CA GLY A 189 -26.81 -1.88 3.11
C GLY A 189 -27.55 -1.14 1.99
N CYS A 190 -27.05 0.03 1.62
CA CYS A 190 -27.55 0.85 0.52
C CYS A 190 -26.39 1.59 -0.16
N TYR A 191 -26.67 2.20 -1.32
CA TYR A 191 -25.67 2.99 -2.07
C TYR A 191 -25.22 4.27 -1.37
N GLN A 192 -25.93 4.70 -0.33
CA GLN A 192 -25.52 5.86 0.48
C GLN A 192 -24.53 5.45 1.58
N CYS A 193 -24.54 4.18 2.01
CA CYS A 193 -23.63 3.66 3.02
C CYS A 193 -22.49 2.81 2.41
N LEU A 194 -22.73 1.52 2.20
CA LEU A 194 -21.71 0.50 1.91
C LEU A 194 -21.72 -0.02 0.47
N LEU A 195 -22.86 0.04 -0.23
CA LEU A 195 -22.97 -0.54 -1.56
C LEU A 195 -22.39 0.41 -2.61
N SER A 196 -21.67 -0.15 -3.57
CA SER A 196 -21.23 0.54 -4.77
C SER A 196 -21.35 -0.38 -5.98
N TYR A 197 -21.18 0.19 -7.17
CA TYR A 197 -21.15 -0.61 -8.39
C TYR A 197 -19.94 -1.57 -8.41
N PHE A 198 -18.80 -1.14 -7.87
CA PHE A 198 -17.56 -1.90 -7.90
C PHE A 198 -17.56 -3.10 -6.94
N ASN A 199 -18.31 -3.03 -5.84
CA ASN A 199 -18.47 -4.15 -4.90
C ASN A 199 -19.74 -4.98 -5.14
N GLN A 200 -20.38 -4.89 -6.31
CA GLN A 200 -21.57 -5.68 -6.65
C GLN A 200 -21.42 -7.20 -6.40
N PRO A 201 -20.26 -7.83 -6.70
CA PRO A 201 -20.07 -9.25 -6.38
C PRO A 201 -20.14 -9.58 -4.88
N ASP A 202 -19.97 -8.58 -4.02
CA ASP A 202 -19.93 -8.73 -2.56
C ASP A 202 -21.27 -8.34 -1.90
N HIS A 203 -22.26 -7.85 -2.66
CA HIS A 203 -23.53 -7.34 -2.10
C HIS A 203 -24.25 -8.37 -1.23
N GLU A 204 -24.16 -9.66 -1.55
CA GLU A 204 -24.78 -10.72 -0.75
C GLU A 204 -24.10 -10.97 0.60
N HIS A 205 -22.85 -10.52 0.76
CA HIS A 205 -22.06 -10.67 1.98
C HIS A 205 -22.03 -9.39 2.84
N ILE A 206 -22.46 -8.24 2.30
CA ILE A 206 -22.43 -6.96 3.00
C ILE A 206 -23.66 -6.84 3.92
N ASP A 207 -23.40 -6.71 5.21
CA ASP A 207 -24.42 -6.44 6.22
C ASP A 207 -23.88 -5.45 7.26
N ARG A 208 -24.42 -4.24 7.27
CA ARG A 208 -24.02 -3.18 8.20
C ARG A 208 -24.30 -3.52 9.66
N HIS A 209 -25.17 -4.49 9.94
CA HIS A 209 -25.47 -4.98 11.28
C HIS A 209 -24.62 -6.18 11.68
N ASN A 210 -23.66 -6.60 10.84
CA ASN A 210 -22.76 -7.69 11.16
C ASN A 210 -21.95 -7.38 12.44
N ALA A 211 -22.19 -8.15 13.51
CA ALA A 211 -21.62 -7.90 14.83
C ALA A 211 -20.08 -7.92 14.82
N ASP A 212 -19.48 -8.86 14.10
CA ASP A 212 -18.02 -8.99 14.00
C ASP A 212 -17.37 -7.79 13.32
N ALA A 213 -18.01 -7.27 12.27
CA ALA A 213 -17.57 -6.05 11.58
C ALA A 213 -17.73 -4.81 12.47
N ILE A 214 -18.88 -4.68 13.13
CA ILE A 214 -19.15 -3.58 14.07
C ILE A 214 -18.13 -3.58 15.20
N ASP A 215 -17.88 -4.73 15.83
CA ASP A 215 -16.94 -4.85 16.94
C ASP A 215 -15.54 -4.37 16.53
N LEU A 216 -15.07 -4.78 15.34
CA LEU A 216 -13.77 -4.32 14.84
C LEU A 216 -13.79 -2.83 14.49
N LEU A 217 -14.84 -2.30 13.86
CA LEU A 217 -14.93 -0.87 13.54
C LEU A 217 -14.97 0.01 14.79
N VAL A 218 -15.77 -0.37 15.80
CA VAL A 218 -15.82 0.30 17.10
C VAL A 218 -14.46 0.25 17.78
N ALA A 219 -13.82 -0.92 17.77
CA ALA A 219 -12.46 -1.08 18.28
C ALA A 219 -11.49 -0.12 17.56
N LEU A 220 -11.47 -0.10 16.22
CA LEU A 220 -10.61 0.77 15.43
C LEU A 220 -10.92 2.26 15.65
N ALA A 221 -12.19 2.64 15.79
CA ALA A 221 -12.62 4.03 16.00
C ALA A 221 -12.16 4.61 17.35
N ASN A 222 -11.77 3.75 18.29
CA ASN A 222 -11.19 4.12 19.58
C ASN A 222 -9.69 3.82 19.68
N ALA A 223 -9.07 3.28 18.62
CA ALA A 223 -7.67 2.87 18.62
C ALA A 223 -6.72 4.02 18.25
N GLN A 224 -5.42 3.79 18.44
CA GLN A 224 -4.37 4.59 17.83
C GLN A 224 -3.42 3.68 17.07
N VAL A 225 -3.03 4.09 15.87
CA VAL A 225 -1.99 3.39 15.11
C VAL A 225 -0.66 3.62 15.83
N GLN A 226 0.01 2.53 16.17
CA GLN A 226 1.35 2.56 16.72
C GLN A 226 2.26 1.77 15.79
N PRO A 227 3.46 2.29 15.48
CA PRO A 227 4.48 1.49 14.85
C PRO A 227 4.71 0.25 15.70
N LEU A 228 4.76 -0.92 15.07
CA LEU A 228 5.26 -2.11 15.74
C LEU A 228 6.68 -1.76 16.17
N ALA A 229 6.94 -1.73 17.49
CA ALA A 229 8.29 -1.65 17.97
C ALA A 229 9.01 -2.85 17.37
N THR A 230 9.93 -2.59 16.44
CA THR A 230 10.86 -3.61 15.99
C THR A 230 11.72 -3.93 17.20
N GLU A 231 11.28 -4.88 18.03
CA GLU A 231 12.19 -5.73 18.79
C GLU A 231 13.31 -6.05 17.80
N PRO A 232 14.57 -5.69 18.08
CA PRO A 232 15.65 -5.90 17.14
C PRO A 232 15.69 -7.39 16.85
N THR A 233 15.13 -7.78 15.70
CA THR A 233 15.16 -9.14 15.23
C THR A 233 16.63 -9.47 15.17
N SER A 234 17.02 -10.44 15.99
CA SER A 234 18.38 -10.94 16.14
C SER A 234 18.78 -11.65 14.86
N VAL A 235 19.01 -10.86 13.81
CA VAL A 235 19.65 -11.28 12.59
C VAL A 235 21.15 -11.29 12.87
N SER A 236 21.63 -12.46 13.28
CA SER A 236 23.04 -12.84 13.29
C SER A 236 23.99 -11.78 13.88
N GLU A 237 23.99 -11.70 15.20
CA GLU A 237 25.02 -11.02 16.00
C GLU A 237 26.42 -11.53 15.63
N ARG A 238 27.12 -10.74 14.81
CA ARG A 238 28.58 -10.56 14.90
C ARG A 238 29.17 -9.47 13.99
N ALA A 239 28.38 -8.75 13.19
CA ALA A 239 28.88 -7.66 12.33
C ALA A 239 28.10 -6.33 12.39
N THR A 240 27.04 -6.20 13.21
CA THR A 240 26.05 -5.12 13.10
C THR A 240 26.12 -4.00 14.14
N SER A 241 26.83 -4.15 15.27
CA SER A 241 26.92 -3.07 16.27
C SER A 241 27.64 -1.84 15.71
N ASP A 242 28.80 -2.04 15.07
CA ASP A 242 29.63 -0.94 14.58
C ASP A 242 28.95 -0.15 13.46
N ALA A 243 28.21 -0.83 12.58
CA ALA A 243 27.51 -0.18 11.47
C ALA A 243 26.30 0.64 11.95
N GLN A 244 25.57 0.16 12.97
CA GLN A 244 24.45 0.90 13.55
C GLN A 244 24.92 2.15 14.31
N ASP A 245 26.06 2.03 15.01
CA ASP A 245 26.69 3.15 15.70
C ASP A 245 27.23 4.19 14.73
N LEU A 246 27.82 3.77 13.60
CA LEU A 246 28.32 4.68 12.57
C LEU A 246 27.22 5.47 11.86
N ILE A 247 26.06 4.87 11.58
CA ILE A 247 24.92 5.60 10.99
C ILE A 247 24.45 6.71 11.94
N ALA A 248 24.35 6.41 13.24
CA ALA A 248 23.95 7.39 14.24
C ALA A 248 24.98 8.54 14.35
N GLN A 249 26.28 8.21 14.36
CA GLN A 249 27.35 9.20 14.38
C GLN A 249 27.36 10.09 13.13
N TRP A 250 27.12 9.51 11.95
CA TRP A 250 27.06 10.24 10.69
C TRP A 250 25.88 11.23 10.65
N LEU A 251 24.70 10.81 11.10
CA LEU A 251 23.52 11.68 11.22
C LEU A 251 23.75 12.82 12.23
N LEU A 252 24.41 12.52 13.35
CA LEU A 252 24.79 13.53 14.33
C LEU A 252 25.78 14.53 13.73
N ALA A 253 26.77 14.07 12.96
CA ALA A 253 27.73 14.94 12.28
C ALA A 253 27.06 15.89 11.28
N LEU A 254 26.08 15.40 10.50
CA LEU A 254 25.27 16.26 9.61
C LEU A 254 24.48 17.33 10.39
N ASN A 255 23.89 16.94 11.53
CA ASN A 255 23.11 17.85 12.36
C ASN A 255 24.00 18.93 13.01
N VAL A 256 25.13 18.54 13.59
CA VAL A 256 26.12 19.47 14.18
C VAL A 256 26.67 20.44 13.14
N ALA A 257 26.86 19.99 11.89
CA ALA A 257 27.30 20.82 10.78
C ALA A 257 26.19 21.72 10.18
N GLY A 258 24.94 21.58 10.64
CA GLY A 258 23.80 22.34 10.12
C GLY A 258 23.48 22.02 8.65
N LEU A 259 23.74 20.79 8.23
CA LEU A 259 23.56 20.32 6.86
C LEU A 259 22.20 19.65 6.65
N ARG A 260 21.79 19.51 5.39
CA ARG A 260 20.55 18.87 4.98
C ARG A 260 20.52 17.40 5.42
N GLN A 261 19.48 17.05 6.17
CA GLN A 261 19.19 15.67 6.54
C GLN A 261 18.66 14.86 5.34
N PRO A 262 18.95 13.56 5.26
CA PRO A 262 18.41 12.70 4.21
C PRO A 262 16.88 12.57 4.31
N ASP A 263 16.21 12.33 3.19
CA ASP A 263 14.76 12.12 3.12
C ASP A 263 14.32 10.80 3.78
N ALA A 264 15.21 9.81 3.80
CA ALA A 264 15.03 8.56 4.52
C ALA A 264 16.38 8.05 5.05
N THR A 265 16.37 7.40 6.22
CA THR A 265 17.55 6.77 6.81
C THR A 265 17.40 5.26 6.86
N ARG A 266 18.53 4.53 6.96
CA ARG A 266 18.55 3.06 7.09
C ARG A 266 17.78 2.36 5.97
N VAL A 267 17.97 2.81 4.73
CA VAL A 267 17.19 2.37 3.57
C VAL A 267 17.75 1.03 3.06
N PRO A 268 16.99 -0.08 3.10
CA PRO A 268 17.42 -1.33 2.48
C PRO A 268 17.46 -1.17 0.96
N VAL A 269 18.57 -1.57 0.35
CA VAL A 269 18.82 -1.48 -1.11
C VAL A 269 19.40 -2.79 -1.63
N ASP A 270 19.35 -2.97 -2.94
CA ASP A 270 19.74 -4.22 -3.62
C ASP A 270 18.99 -5.44 -3.03
N GLN A 271 17.65 -5.39 -3.02
CA GLN A 271 16.79 -6.43 -2.43
C GLN A 271 17.04 -6.70 -0.94
N GLY A 272 17.49 -5.67 -0.20
CA GLY A 272 17.80 -5.78 1.23
C GLY A 272 19.19 -6.35 1.53
N ALA A 273 20.02 -6.58 0.51
CA ALA A 273 21.36 -7.10 0.68
C ALA A 273 22.33 -6.09 1.33
N VAL A 274 22.00 -4.80 1.33
CA VAL A 274 22.76 -3.70 1.96
C VAL A 274 21.81 -2.63 2.49
N THR A 275 22.27 -1.87 3.48
CA THR A 275 21.52 -0.76 4.07
C THR A 275 22.25 0.55 3.84
N ALA A 276 21.64 1.48 3.10
CA ALA A 276 22.15 2.84 2.98
C ALA A 276 21.89 3.62 4.28
N ALA A 277 22.87 4.39 4.73
CA ALA A 277 22.76 5.27 5.88
C ALA A 277 21.69 6.36 5.65
N GLY A 278 21.67 6.94 4.45
CA GLY A 278 20.71 7.96 4.05
C GLY A 278 20.39 7.94 2.55
N ARG A 279 19.16 8.34 2.20
CA ARG A 279 18.69 8.54 0.82
C ARG A 279 18.27 9.99 0.61
N TYR A 280 18.82 10.61 -0.42
CA TYR A 280 18.40 11.93 -0.92
C TYR A 280 17.67 11.76 -2.24
N GLN A 281 16.34 11.85 -2.21
CA GLN A 281 15.44 11.51 -3.31
C GLN A 281 15.60 12.48 -4.48
N ALA A 282 15.57 13.79 -4.24
CA ALA A 282 15.68 14.80 -5.30
C ALA A 282 17.03 14.74 -6.04
N ALA A 283 18.12 14.46 -5.31
CA ALA A 283 19.46 14.35 -5.87
C ALA A 283 19.81 12.94 -6.38
N ARG A 284 18.90 11.96 -6.22
CA ARG A 284 19.11 10.53 -6.50
C ARG A 284 20.41 9.97 -5.89
N VAL A 285 20.64 10.24 -4.59
CA VAL A 285 21.85 9.81 -3.88
C VAL A 285 21.56 8.81 -2.77
N LEU A 286 22.40 7.78 -2.67
CA LEU A 286 22.49 6.86 -1.54
C LEU A 286 23.84 7.03 -0.85
N VAL A 287 23.84 7.19 0.47
CA VAL A 287 25.06 7.30 1.29
C VAL A 287 25.25 6.03 2.08
N PHE A 288 26.47 5.49 2.12
CA PHE A 288 26.83 4.33 2.93
C PHE A 288 27.93 4.70 3.91
N VAL A 289 27.85 4.21 5.14
CA VAL A 289 28.89 4.40 6.18
C VAL A 289 29.78 3.17 6.34
N HIS A 290 29.78 2.30 5.33
CA HIS A 290 30.68 1.17 5.19
C HIS A 290 31.05 1.04 3.72
N SER A 291 32.24 0.48 3.46
CA SER A 291 32.69 0.29 2.09
C SER A 291 31.79 -0.72 1.37
N LEU A 292 31.56 -0.49 0.08
CA LEU A 292 30.79 -1.36 -0.79
C LEU A 292 31.72 -1.99 -1.84
N ALA A 293 31.46 -3.26 -2.16
CA ALA A 293 32.10 -3.91 -3.29
C ALA A 293 31.76 -3.18 -4.61
N SER A 294 32.74 -3.04 -5.51
CA SER A 294 32.60 -2.29 -6.76
C SER A 294 31.43 -2.76 -7.62
N GLU A 295 31.17 -4.06 -7.67
CA GLU A 295 30.02 -4.63 -8.41
C GLU A 295 28.67 -4.08 -7.93
N ARG A 296 28.50 -3.88 -6.60
CA ARG A 296 27.27 -3.30 -6.04
C ARG A 296 27.14 -1.83 -6.38
N ILE A 297 28.25 -1.09 -6.35
CA ILE A 297 28.26 0.32 -6.74
C ILE A 297 27.78 0.43 -8.20
N THR A 298 28.33 -0.38 -9.11
CA THR A 298 27.89 -0.43 -10.52
C THR A 298 26.40 -0.73 -10.63
N ARG A 299 25.89 -1.77 -9.96
CA ARG A 299 24.44 -2.11 -10.00
C ARG A 299 23.54 -0.97 -9.52
N LEU A 300 23.93 -0.25 -8.47
CA LEU A 300 23.16 0.89 -7.97
C LEU A 300 23.22 2.07 -8.93
N THR A 301 24.39 2.31 -9.54
CA THR A 301 24.56 3.33 -10.59
C THR A 301 23.78 3.02 -11.86
N ASP A 302 23.70 1.76 -12.28
CA ASP A 302 22.87 1.34 -13.43
C ASP A 302 21.37 1.58 -13.16
N LYS A 303 20.95 1.51 -11.89
CA LYS A 303 19.59 1.89 -11.44
C LYS A 303 19.41 3.42 -11.30
N GLY A 304 20.39 4.20 -11.73
CA GLY A 304 20.38 5.66 -11.73
C GLY A 304 20.60 6.29 -10.35
N TRP A 305 21.24 5.59 -9.41
CA TRP A 305 21.63 6.14 -8.12
C TRP A 305 23.10 6.56 -8.12
N ARG A 306 23.39 7.76 -7.61
CA ARG A 306 24.75 8.12 -7.22
C ARG A 306 25.03 7.57 -5.82
N VAL A 307 26.15 6.88 -5.67
CA VAL A 307 26.56 6.26 -4.41
C VAL A 307 27.69 7.07 -3.79
N LEU A 308 27.52 7.50 -2.53
CA LEU A 308 28.56 8.17 -1.75
C LEU A 308 29.08 7.23 -0.67
N ASP A 309 30.40 7.10 -0.61
CA ASP A 309 31.10 6.27 0.37
C ASP A 309 31.58 7.13 1.55
N CYS A 310 30.84 7.10 2.65
CA CYS A 310 31.19 7.75 3.91
C CYS A 310 31.71 6.74 4.95
N SER A 311 32.43 5.70 4.55
CA SER A 311 32.92 4.66 5.47
C SER A 311 33.99 5.13 6.46
N ASP A 312 34.68 6.25 6.17
CA ASP A 312 35.72 6.81 7.04
C ASP A 312 35.23 8.09 7.74
N PRO A 313 34.96 8.05 9.06
CA PRO A 313 34.53 9.22 9.82
C PRO A 313 35.51 10.39 9.78
N ALA A 314 36.81 10.14 9.61
CA ALA A 314 37.80 11.20 9.51
C ALA A 314 37.63 12.04 8.24
N GLN A 315 36.94 11.52 7.22
CA GLN A 315 36.71 12.20 5.94
C GLN A 315 35.34 12.87 5.82
N TRP A 316 34.43 12.70 6.78
CA TRP A 316 33.06 13.22 6.68
C TRP A 316 33.01 14.72 6.40
N VAL A 317 33.83 15.52 7.10
CA VAL A 317 33.87 16.97 6.90
C VAL A 317 34.26 17.33 5.46
N ALA A 318 35.26 16.65 4.90
CA ALA A 318 35.68 16.86 3.51
C ALA A 318 34.60 16.41 2.52
N GLN A 319 33.98 15.25 2.75
CA GLN A 319 32.92 14.73 1.89
C GLN A 319 31.68 15.60 1.88
N PHE A 320 31.28 16.12 3.04
CA PHE A 320 30.17 17.06 3.14
C PHE A 320 30.42 18.32 2.32
N ALA A 321 31.65 18.85 2.36
CA ALA A 321 32.05 20.01 1.58
C ALA A 321 32.11 19.71 0.07
N THR A 322 32.63 18.54 -0.34
CA THR A 322 32.70 18.12 -1.75
C THR A 322 31.32 17.92 -2.36
N HIS A 323 30.34 17.45 -1.58
CA HIS A 323 28.99 17.14 -2.04
C HIS A 323 27.93 18.13 -1.52
N ALA A 324 28.24 19.43 -1.59
CA ALA A 324 27.32 20.51 -1.20
C ALA A 324 26.01 20.52 -2.01
N ASP A 325 26.01 19.93 -3.21
CA ASP A 325 24.79 19.69 -4.01
C ASP A 325 23.82 18.69 -3.35
N VAL A 326 24.32 17.82 -2.47
CA VAL A 326 23.54 16.84 -1.70
C VAL A 326 23.23 17.37 -0.31
N PHE A 327 24.28 17.74 0.42
CA PHE A 327 24.20 18.08 1.84
C PHE A 327 23.84 19.55 2.11
N GLY A 328 23.84 20.39 1.07
CA GLY A 328 23.66 21.83 1.22
C GLY A 328 24.91 22.53 1.78
N LEU A 329 24.77 23.83 2.03
CA LEU A 329 25.79 24.65 2.70
C LEU A 329 25.44 24.77 4.19
N PRO A 330 26.44 24.91 5.08
CA PRO A 330 26.19 25.14 6.50
C PRO A 330 25.31 26.37 6.70
N ALA A 331 24.29 26.26 7.55
CA ALA A 331 23.47 27.41 7.93
C ALA A 331 24.36 28.52 8.52
N ALA A 332 24.31 29.72 7.95
CA ALA A 332 25.06 30.86 8.47
C ALA A 332 24.57 31.17 9.89
N THR A 333 25.46 31.07 10.88
CA THR A 333 25.21 31.54 12.24
C THR A 333 25.03 33.06 12.18
N THR A 334 23.79 33.52 12.28
CA THR A 334 23.49 34.92 12.61
C THR A 334 24.00 35.18 14.02
N SER A 335 25.25 35.64 14.13
CA SER A 335 25.75 36.19 15.39
C SER A 335 25.01 37.49 15.65
N GLY A 336 24.04 37.46 16.57
CA GLY A 336 23.54 38.67 17.22
C GLY A 336 24.67 39.27 18.04
N ALA A 337 25.41 40.22 17.47
CA ALA A 337 26.26 41.12 18.22
C ALA A 337 25.41 42.32 18.62
N GLY A 338 25.07 42.40 19.91
CA GLY A 338 24.46 43.58 20.49
C GLY A 338 25.42 44.77 20.48
N ARG A 339 24.94 45.90 19.97
CA ARG A 339 24.77 47.15 20.73
C ARG A 339 23.85 48.09 19.98
#